data_AF-B9Y3J5-F1
#
_entry.id   AF-B9Y3J5-F1
#
_cell.length_a   1.000
_cell.length_b   1.000
_cell.length_c   1.000
_cell.angle_alpha   90.00
_cell.angle_beta   90.00
_cell.angle_gamma   90.00
#
_symmetry.space_group_name_H-M   'P 1'
#
loop_
_entity.id
_entity.type
_entity.pdbx_description
1 polymer ?
#
loop_
_entity_poly.entity_id
_entity_poly.type
_entity_poly.pdbx_seq_one_letter_code
_entity_poly.pdbx_strand_id
1 'polypeptide(L)' 'MNLLQVTLISLLGYLTYIHTPFLGGGLIGWYCIGRPLVSALFIGLILGDVKTAMILGTYVQLIFIGLVTPGGSI' A
#
# COMPACT_ATOMS: atom_id res chain seq x y z
N MET A 1 -1.27 3.90 -19.20
CA MET A 1 -0.46 4.25 -18.02
C MET A 1 0.69 5.11 -18.50
N ASN A 2 0.80 6.35 -18.03
CA ASN A 2 1.84 7.29 -18.47
C ASN A 2 3.11 7.13 -17.60
N LEU A 3 4.28 7.51 -18.11
CA LEU A 3 5.57 7.39 -17.43
C LEU A 3 5.53 8.00 -16.02
N LEU A 4 4.89 9.16 -15.88
CA LEU A 4 4.70 9.87 -14.62
C LEU A 4 3.88 9.07 -13.59
N GLN A 5 2.81 8.39 -14.02
CA GLN A 5 2.00 7.56 -13.13
C GLN A 5 2.81 6.37 -12.60
N VAL A 6 3.62 5.74 -13.48
CA VAL A 6 4.47 4.62 -13.09
C VAL A 6 5.52 5.07 -12.07
N THR A 7 6.19 6.20 -12.32
CA THR A 7 7.19 6.74 -11.39
C THR A 7 6.59 7.08 -10.04
N LEU A 8 5.40 7.68 -10.00
CA LEU A 8 4.72 7.98 -8.74
C LEU A 8 4.36 6.70 -7.96
N ILE A 9 3.82 5.67 -8.62
CA ILE A 9 3.46 4.41 -7.98
C ILE A 9 4.72 3.70 -7.46
N SER A 10 5.80 3.65 -8.25
CA SER A 10 7.07 3.05 -7.83
C SER A 10 7.70 3.79 -6.65
N LEU A 11 7.65 5.13 -6.65
CA LEU A 11 8.13 5.94 -5.54
C LEU A 11 7.30 5.68 -4.26
N LEU A 12 5.98 5.57 -4.40
CA LEU A 12 5.09 5.26 -3.28
C LEU A 12 5.43 3.89 -2.68
N GLY A 13 5.66 2.88 -3.52
CA GLY A 13 6.11 1.56 -3.08
C GLY A 13 7.44 1.60 -2.31
N TYR A 14 8.44 2.33 -2.83
CA TYR A 14 9.73 2.52 -2.15
C TYR A 14 9.57 3.22 -0.79
N LEU A 15 8.77 4.28 -0.72
CA LEU A 15 8.59 5.05 0.50
C LEU A 15 7.82 4.29 1.59
N THR A 16 6.97 3.34 1.22
CA THR A 16 6.22 2.49 2.18
C THR A 16 6.98 1.26 2.67
N TYR A 17 8.17 0.98 2.12
CA TYR A 17 8.94 -0.20 2.50
C TYR A 17 9.46 -0.10 3.95
N ILE A 18 9.48 -1.24 4.65
CA ILE A 18 9.71 -1.28 6.11
C ILE A 18 11.09 -0.73 6.53
N HIS A 19 12.10 -0.85 5.66
CA HIS A 19 13.45 -0.38 5.93
C HIS A 19 13.72 1.05 5.42
N THR A 20 12.73 1.72 4.84
CA THR A 20 12.90 3.09 4.33
C THR A 20 12.61 4.10 5.44
N PRO A 21 13.59 4.91 5.90
CA PRO A 21 13.40 5.78 7.06
C PRO A 21 12.55 7.03 6.76
N PHE A 22 12.47 7.42 5.48
CA PHE A 22 11.96 8.73 5.06
C PHE A 22 10.47 8.98 5.37
N LEU A 23 9.67 7.92 5.52
CA LEU A 23 8.23 8.02 5.75
C LEU A 23 7.84 7.47 7.13
N GLY A 24 8.65 7.81 8.16
CA GLY A 24 8.45 7.33 9.53
C GLY A 24 8.76 5.85 9.73
N GLY A 25 9.59 5.28 8.86
CA GLY A 25 10.01 3.87 8.90
C GLY A 25 8.83 2.90 8.81
N GLY A 26 8.96 1.77 9.50
CA GLY A 26 7.91 0.76 9.55
C GLY A 26 6.58 1.26 10.13
N LEU A 27 6.59 2.20 11.08
CA LEU A 27 5.36 2.65 11.77
C LEU A 27 4.39 3.36 10.84
N ILE A 28 4.87 4.37 10.11
CA ILE A 28 3.99 5.18 9.24
C ILE A 28 4.04 4.64 7.81
N GLY A 29 5.22 4.26 7.31
CA GLY A 29 5.41 3.71 5.97
C GLY A 29 4.71 2.38 5.81
N TRP A 30 5.18 1.33 6.49
CA TRP A 30 4.68 -0.04 6.31
C TRP A 30 3.31 -0.29 6.96
N TYR A 31 3.14 0.13 8.22
CA TYR A 31 1.96 -0.21 9.00
C TYR A 31 0.76 0.72 8.79
N CYS A 32 0.94 1.92 8.25
CA CYS A 32 -0.17 2.82 7.89
C CYS A 32 -0.35 2.93 6.36
N ILE A 33 0.59 3.54 5.64
CA ILE A 33 0.39 3.89 4.22
C ILE A 33 0.58 2.67 3.30
N GLY A 34 1.47 1.75 3.66
CA GLY A 34 1.72 0.50 2.95
C GLY A 34 0.60 -0.54 3.12
N ARG A 35 -0.38 -0.29 4.00
CA ARG A 35 -1.52 -1.19 4.16
C ARG A 35 -2.32 -1.26 2.86
N PRO A 36 -2.73 -2.46 2.42
CA PRO A 36 -3.40 -2.65 1.13
C PRO A 36 -4.57 -1.68 0.86
N LEU A 37 -5.39 -1.39 1.86
CA LEU A 37 -6.52 -0.48 1.71
C LEU A 37 -6.08 0.99 1.51
N VAL A 38 -5.09 1.42 2.27
CA VAL A 38 -4.60 2.80 2.24
C VAL A 38 -3.76 3.04 0.98
N SER A 39 -2.90 2.10 0.61
CA SER A 39 -2.12 2.17 -0.62
C SER A 39 -3.00 2.14 -1.87
N ALA A 40 -4.09 1.36 -1.87
CA ALA A 40 -5.07 1.33 -2.96
C ALA A 40 -5.74 2.69 -3.20
N LEU A 41 -5.99 3.47 -2.14
CA LEU A 41 -6.54 4.82 -2.28
C LEU A 41 -5.57 5.72 -3.08
N PHE A 42 -4.29 5.73 -2.74
CA PHE A 42 -3.29 6.51 -3.47
C PHE A 42 -3.10 6.03 -4.91
N ILE A 43 -3.06 4.71 -5.14
CA ILE A 43 -2.94 4.15 -6.50
C ILE A 43 -4.17 4.50 -7.34
N GLY A 44 -5.37 4.43 -6.77
CA GLY A 44 -6.62 4.83 -7.43
C GLY A 44 -6.65 6.31 -7.81
N LEU A 45 -6.12 7.18 -6.94
CA LEU A 45 -5.97 8.61 -7.25
C LEU A 45 -4.98 8.87 -8.39
N ILE A 46 -3.85 8.15 -8.43
CA ILE A 46 -2.85 8.29 -9.49
C ILE A 46 -3.38 7.77 -10.83
N LEU A 47 -4.14 6.67 -10.82
CA LEU A 47 -4.68 6.04 -12.03
C LEU A 47 -6.00 6.66 -12.50
N GLY A 48 -6.71 7.41 -11.65
CA GLY A 48 -7.99 8.05 -11.96
C GLY A 48 -9.22 7.15 -11.77
N ASP A 49 -9.07 5.94 -11.23
CA ASP A 49 -10.16 5.02 -10.90
C ASP A 49 -10.06 4.54 -9.45
N VAL A 50 -10.58 5.37 -8.54
CA VAL A 50 -10.56 5.11 -7.10
C VAL A 50 -11.50 3.96 -6.73
N LYS A 51 -12.65 3.84 -7.40
CA LYS A 51 -13.65 2.82 -7.04
C LYS A 51 -13.10 1.42 -7.27
N THR A 52 -12.57 1.16 -8.46
CA THR A 52 -11.99 -0.14 -8.80
C THR A 52 -10.76 -0.43 -7.92
N ALA A 53 -9.90 0.56 -7.68
CA ALA A 53 -8.74 0.41 -6.82
C ALA A 53 -9.13 0.04 -5.38
N MET A 54 -10.11 0.74 -4.79
CA MET A 54 -10.58 0.47 -3.42
C MET A 54 -11.21 -0.92 -3.28
N ILE A 55 -11.95 -1.38 -4.29
CA ILE A 55 -12.50 -2.75 -4.31
C ILE A 55 -11.36 -3.77 -4.27
N LEU A 56 -10.35 -3.63 -5.14
CA LEU A 56 -9.17 -4.49 -5.17
C LEU A 56 -8.39 -4.45 -3.85
N GLY A 57 -8.15 -3.25 -3.31
CA GLY A 57 -7.47 -3.05 -2.03
C GLY A 57 -8.19 -3.69 -0.85
N THR A 58 -9.54 -3.65 -0.86
CA THR A 58 -10.37 -4.31 0.16
C THR A 58 -10.21 -5.83 0.11
N TYR A 59 -10.21 -6.43 -1.09
CA TYR A 59 -9.99 -7.88 -1.22
C TYR A 59 -8.63 -8.30 -0.68
N VAL A 60 -7.58 -7.54 -0.99
CA VAL A 60 -6.24 -7.82 -0.44
C VAL A 60 -6.22 -7.63 1.08
N GLN A 61 -6.83 -6.57 1.59
CA GLN A 61 -6.90 -6.31 3.03
C GLN A 61 -7.62 -7.43 3.80
N LEU A 62 -8.67 -8.02 3.22
CA LEU A 62 -9.38 -9.16 3.81
C LEU A 62 -8.46 -10.39 3.95
N ILE A 63 -7.59 -10.64 2.96
CA ILE A 63 -6.59 -11.72 3.03
C ILE A 63 -5.62 -11.48 4.18
N PHE A 64 -5.18 -10.22 4.38
CA PHE A 64 -4.29 -9.85 5.48
C PHE A 64 -4.93 -10.01 6.87
N ILE A 65 -6.25 -9.83 6.99
CA ILE A 65 -6.98 -10.09 8.24
C ILE A 65 -7.08 -11.60 8.48
N GLY A 66 -7.28 -12.40 7.42
CA GLY A 66 -7.30 -13.86 7.51
C GLY A 66 -5.94 -14.49 7.82
N LEU A 67 -4.86 -13.84 7.40
CA LEU A 67 -3.48 -14.20 7.73
C LEU A 67 -3.11 -13.69 9.14
N VAL A 68 -3.78 -14.20 10.16
CA VAL A 68 -3.25 -14.08 11.53
C VAL A 68 -2.16 -15.13 11.67
N THR A 69 -0.89 -14.76 11.54
CA THR A 69 0.21 -15.67 11.90
C THR A 69 0.26 -15.80 13.42
N PRO A 70 0.06 -17.02 13.99
CA PRO A 70 0.27 -17.22 15.41
C PRO A 70 1.74 -16.98 15.73
N GLY A 71 2.03 -16.00 16.59
CA GLY A 71 3.39 -15.74 17.08
C GLY A 71 4.16 -14.61 16.40
N GLY A 72 3.54 -13.78 15.55
CA GLY A 72 4.21 -12.59 15.00
C GLY A 72 5.39 -12.91 14.08
N SER A 73 5.46 -14.14 13.54
CA SER A 73 6.37 -14.45 12.44
C SER A 73 5.86 -13.71 11.21
N ILE A 74 6.55 -12.62 10.89
CA ILE A 74 6.50 -11.91 9.61
C ILE A 74 7.33 -12.67 8.58
#